data_AF-R5NLU8-F1
#
_entry.id   AF-R5NLU8-F1
#
_cell.length_a   1.000
_cell.length_b   1.000
_cell.length_c   1.000
_cell.angle_alpha   90.00
_cell.angle_beta   90.00
_cell.angle_gamma   90.00
#
_symmetry.space_group_name_H-M   'P 1'
#
loop_
_entity.id
_entity.type
_entity.pdbx_description
1 polymer ?
#
loop_
_entity_poly.entity_id
_entity_poly.type
_entity_poly.pdbx_seq_one_letter_code
_entity_poly.pdbx_strand_id
1 'polypeptide(L)'
;MPKNFIYVIFYMFVGILINKAVPGYFYRMDKNGVMSDGSACGNDTASERSMVSKYFVDSVLYWAKEYHIDGFRFDLVGLIDIDTINKIREELDKIRPNIMMYGEGWTLNTKLTKKDVLLATQKNII
;
A
#
# COMPACT_ATOMS: atom_id res chain seq x y z
N MET A 1 -25.34 17.23 5.62
CA MET A 1 -24.98 15.80 5.73
C MET A 1 -23.48 15.71 5.47
N PRO A 2 -22.62 15.21 6.38
CA PRO A 2 -21.26 14.93 5.96
C PRO A 2 -21.31 13.72 5.03
N LYS A 3 -20.63 13.84 3.88
CA LYS A 3 -20.70 12.90 2.77
C LYS A 3 -19.81 11.70 3.11
N ASN A 4 -20.41 10.53 3.29
CA ASN A 4 -19.71 9.26 3.45
C ASN A 4 -18.92 8.95 2.16
N PHE A 5 -17.69 9.45 2.04
CA PHE A 5 -16.85 9.16 0.88
C PHE A 5 -15.87 8.05 1.24
N ILE A 6 -16.06 6.88 0.63
CA ILE A 6 -15.04 5.83 0.62
C ILE A 6 -14.04 6.22 -0.46
N TYR A 7 -12.82 6.55 -0.04
CA TYR A 7 -11.74 6.84 -0.96
C TYR A 7 -11.15 5.53 -1.46
N VAL A 8 -11.18 5.34 -2.77
CA VAL A 8 -10.50 4.21 -3.41
C VAL A 8 -9.03 4.57 -3.51
N ILE A 9 -8.19 3.92 -2.70
CA ILE A 9 -6.74 3.93 -2.91
C ILE A 9 -6.49 2.96 -4.05
N PHE A 10 -6.55 3.49 -5.28
CA PHE A 10 -5.99 2.82 -6.43
C PHE A 10 -4.52 2.60 -6.16
N TYR A 11 -4.10 1.34 -6.31
CA TYR A 11 -2.74 0.86 -6.45
C TYR A 11 -1.75 1.99 -6.31
N MET A 12 -1.18 2.22 -5.12
CA MET A 12 -0.54 3.51 -4.88
C MET A 12 0.64 3.66 -5.85
N PHE A 13 0.36 4.37 -6.94
CA PHE A 13 1.15 4.32 -8.14
C PHE A 13 2.35 5.17 -7.77
N VAL A 14 3.40 4.48 -7.34
CA VAL A 14 4.69 5.11 -7.24
C VAL A 14 5.06 5.41 -8.67
N GLY A 15 4.72 6.63 -9.11
CA GLY A 15 4.79 6.97 -10.51
C GLY A 15 6.23 7.03 -11.00
N ILE A 16 6.35 7.09 -12.33
CA ILE A 16 7.61 7.32 -13.06
C ILE A 16 8.45 8.44 -12.42
N LEU A 17 7.80 9.45 -11.81
CA LEU A 17 8.46 10.58 -11.15
C LEU A 17 9.30 10.18 -9.93
N ILE A 18 8.77 9.37 -9.00
CA ILE A 18 9.53 8.93 -7.83
C ILE A 18 10.67 8.01 -8.25
N ASN A 19 10.45 7.17 -9.28
CA ASN A 19 11.53 6.35 -9.82
C ASN A 19 12.65 7.19 -10.47
N LYS A 20 12.34 8.38 -11.02
CA LYS A 20 13.37 9.31 -11.48
C LYS A 20 14.17 9.90 -10.31
N ALA A 21 13.54 10.11 -9.14
CA ALA A 21 14.20 10.63 -7.96
C ALA A 21 15.08 9.57 -7.25
N VAL A 22 14.58 8.34 -7.11
CA VAL A 22 15.31 7.22 -6.49
C VAL A 22 15.13 5.94 -7.31
N PRO A 23 15.93 5.76 -8.38
CA PRO A 23 15.79 4.65 -9.31
C PRO A 23 15.79 3.27 -8.64
N GLY A 24 14.75 2.48 -8.93
CA GLY A 24 14.62 1.09 -8.47
C GLY A 24 14.27 0.91 -6.99
N TYR A 25 14.18 1.99 -6.19
CA TYR A 25 13.93 1.87 -4.75
C TYR A 25 12.46 1.59 -4.42
N PHE A 26 11.52 2.15 -5.16
CA PHE A 26 10.09 1.99 -4.81
C PHE A 26 9.45 0.74 -5.42
N TYR A 27 10.14 0.05 -6.33
CA TYR A 27 9.65 -1.16 -6.97
C TYR A 27 10.34 -2.41 -6.47
N ARG A 28 9.62 -3.53 -6.54
CA ARG A 28 10.16 -4.88 -6.47
C ARG A 28 10.84 -5.17 -7.80
N MET A 29 12.15 -5.30 -7.74
CA MET A 29 13.01 -5.48 -8.91
C MET A 29 14.13 -6.45 -8.54
N ASP A 30 14.45 -7.37 -9.45
CA ASP A 30 15.56 -8.28 -9.26
C ASP A 30 16.91 -7.61 -9.60
N LYS A 31 18.00 -8.35 -9.37
CA LYS A 31 19.38 -7.88 -9.60
C LYS A 31 19.68 -7.52 -11.05
N ASN A 32 18.89 -7.99 -12.01
CA ASN A 32 19.05 -7.73 -13.44
C ASN A 32 18.19 -6.54 -13.91
N GLY A 33 17.46 -5.90 -13.00
CA GLY A 33 16.59 -4.77 -13.32
C GLY A 33 15.19 -5.19 -13.79
N VAL A 34 14.83 -6.48 -13.70
CA VAL A 34 13.51 -6.95 -14.12
C VAL A 34 12.52 -6.69 -12.98
N MET A 35 11.45 -5.95 -13.29
CA MET A 35 10.38 -5.65 -12.34
C MET A 35 9.53 -6.89 -12.05
N SER A 36 9.07 -7.00 -10.81
CA SER A 36 7.97 -7.89 -10.46
C SER A 36 6.66 -7.37 -11.07
N ASP A 37 5.78 -8.28 -11.47
CA ASP A 37 4.52 -7.96 -12.13
C ASP A 37 3.37 -8.85 -11.65
N GLY A 38 3.27 -9.03 -10.33
CA GLY A 38 2.15 -9.73 -9.70
C GLY A 38 0.82 -9.00 -9.90
N SER A 39 0.86 -7.69 -10.12
CA SER A 39 -0.29 -6.85 -10.50
C SER A 39 -0.77 -7.01 -11.94
N ALA A 40 0.04 -7.60 -12.83
CA ALA A 40 -0.18 -7.61 -14.29
C ALA A 40 -0.30 -6.20 -14.90
N CYS A 41 0.34 -5.21 -14.27
CA CYS A 41 0.35 -3.80 -14.66
C CYS A 41 1.78 -3.25 -14.89
N GLY A 42 2.76 -4.15 -15.04
CA GLY A 42 4.15 -3.89 -15.41
C GLY A 42 5.10 -3.60 -14.26
N ASN A 43 4.61 -3.45 -13.01
CA ASN A 43 5.44 -3.20 -11.84
C ASN A 43 4.70 -3.46 -10.52
N ASP A 44 5.44 -3.90 -9.49
CA ASP A 44 4.94 -3.99 -8.12
C ASP A 44 5.74 -3.10 -7.17
N THR A 45 5.07 -2.46 -6.22
CA THR A 45 5.73 -1.62 -5.21
C THR A 45 6.35 -2.46 -4.10
N ALA A 46 7.51 -2.04 -3.60
CA ALA A 46 8.23 -2.71 -2.52
C ALA A 46 7.86 -2.12 -1.16
N SER A 47 6.61 -2.31 -0.73
CA SER A 47 6.05 -1.79 0.54
C SER A 47 6.89 -2.17 1.77
N GLU A 48 7.58 -3.31 1.71
CA GLU A 48 8.49 -3.77 2.75
C GLU A 48 9.74 -2.88 2.95
N ARG A 49 9.97 -1.88 2.08
CA ARG A 49 11.02 -0.87 2.23
C ARG A 49 10.51 0.32 3.03
N SER A 50 11.32 0.80 3.97
CA SER A 50 10.90 1.79 4.98
C SER A 50 10.31 3.07 4.38
N MET A 51 10.89 3.61 3.31
CA MET A 51 10.36 4.84 2.69
C MET A 51 9.13 4.60 1.82
N VAL A 52 8.90 3.37 1.35
CA VAL A 52 7.66 2.99 0.66
C VAL A 52 6.54 2.85 1.69
N SER A 53 6.74 2.09 2.76
CA SER A 53 5.80 2.00 3.88
C SER A 53 5.46 3.38 4.47
N LYS A 54 6.47 4.23 4.70
CA LYS A 54 6.26 5.61 5.16
C LYS A 54 5.39 6.40 4.18
N TYR A 55 5.68 6.35 2.88
CA TYR A 55 4.87 7.02 1.87
C TYR A 55 3.41 6.55 1.88
N PHE A 56 3.16 5.26 2.12
CA PHE A 56 1.82 4.67 2.24
C PHE A 56 1.08 5.23 3.45
N VAL A 57 1.71 5.18 4.62
CA VAL A 57 1.14 5.73 5.85
C VAL A 57 0.87 7.23 5.71
N ASP A 58 1.87 8.02 5.31
CA ASP A 58 1.74 9.47 5.21
C ASP A 58 0.64 9.88 4.22
N SER A 59 0.52 9.20 3.07
CA SER A 59 -0.51 9.50 2.08
C SER A 59 -1.91 9.25 2.61
N VAL A 60 -2.13 8.11 3.28
CA VAL A 60 -3.44 7.78 3.87
C VAL A 60 -3.82 8.76 4.97
N LEU A 61 -2.87 9.09 5.86
CA LEU A 61 -3.10 10.05 6.94
C LEU A 61 -3.36 11.47 6.40
N TYR A 62 -2.71 11.86 5.31
CA TYR A 62 -2.97 13.14 4.66
C TYR A 62 -4.42 13.22 4.18
N TRP A 63 -4.91 12.22 3.44
CA TRP A 63 -6.31 12.20 2.99
C TRP A 63 -7.30 12.15 4.15
N ALA A 64 -6.99 11.42 5.22
CA ALA A 64 -7.83 11.38 6.43
C ALA A 64 -7.89 12.73 7.17
N LYS A 65 -6.75 13.45 7.28
CA LYS A 65 -6.67 14.70 8.04
C LYS A 65 -7.13 15.91 7.23
N GLU A 66 -6.66 16.04 6.00
CA GLU A 66 -6.88 17.23 5.16
C GLU A 66 -8.26 17.21 4.52
N TYR A 67 -8.72 16.03 4.07
CA TYR A 67 -9.98 15.88 3.34
C TYR A 67 -11.07 15.18 4.16
N HIS A 68 -10.76 14.79 5.40
CA HIS A 68 -11.72 14.19 6.32
C HIS A 68 -12.40 12.93 5.77
N ILE A 69 -11.67 12.11 5.01
CA ILE A 69 -12.16 10.87 4.42
C ILE A 69 -12.64 9.88 5.51
N ASP A 70 -13.74 9.17 5.22
CA ASP A 70 -14.40 8.25 6.15
C ASP A 70 -14.00 6.78 5.99
N GLY A 71 -13.33 6.44 4.90
CA GLY A 71 -12.84 5.08 4.71
C GLY A 71 -11.94 4.94 3.49
N PHE A 72 -11.19 3.84 3.49
CA PHE A 72 -10.22 3.51 2.47
C PHE A 72 -10.46 2.10 1.93
N ARG A 73 -10.56 2.01 0.60
CA ARG A 73 -10.52 0.74 -0.14
C ARG A 73 -9.14 0.59 -0.75
N PHE A 74 -8.38 -0.42 -0.35
CA PHE A 74 -7.06 -0.73 -0.91
C PHE A 74 -7.17 -1.68 -2.10
N ASP A 75 -6.83 -1.17 -3.29
CA ASP A 75 -6.69 -1.97 -4.50
C ASP A 75 -5.52 -2.95 -4.39
N LEU A 76 -5.71 -4.20 -4.83
CA LEU A 76 -4.72 -5.28 -4.76
C LEU A 76 -3.91 -5.30 -3.45
N VAL A 77 -4.58 -5.16 -2.29
CA VAL A 77 -3.91 -5.06 -0.98
C VAL A 77 -3.03 -6.28 -0.67
N GLY A 78 -3.29 -7.42 -1.33
CA GLY A 78 -2.42 -8.59 -1.31
C GLY A 78 -1.00 -8.38 -1.86
N LEU A 79 -0.68 -7.23 -2.45
CA LEU A 79 0.69 -6.83 -2.82
C LEU A 79 1.38 -5.97 -1.76
N ILE A 80 0.65 -5.51 -0.75
CA ILE A 80 1.18 -4.69 0.34
C ILE A 80 1.56 -5.62 1.50
N ASP A 81 2.70 -5.36 2.14
CA ASP A 81 3.07 -6.10 3.36
C ASP A 81 2.09 -5.80 4.51
N ILE A 82 1.90 -6.79 5.37
CA ILE A 82 0.93 -6.73 6.47
C ILE A 82 1.32 -5.68 7.52
N ASP A 83 2.61 -5.49 7.77
CA ASP A 83 3.10 -4.53 8.75
C ASP A 83 2.74 -3.10 8.35
N THR A 84 2.85 -2.76 7.06
CA THR A 84 2.41 -1.48 6.52
C THR A 84 0.90 -1.27 6.68
N ILE A 85 0.07 -2.28 6.39
CA ILE A 85 -1.39 -2.17 6.56
C ILE A 85 -1.79 -2.00 8.03
N ASN A 86 -1.18 -2.76 8.93
CA ASN A 86 -1.40 -2.62 10.38
C ASN A 86 -0.99 -1.25 10.88
N LYS A 87 0.15 -0.73 10.41
CA LYS A 87 0.61 0.61 10.77
C LYS A 87 -0.36 1.69 10.30
N ILE A 88 -0.92 1.55 9.10
CA ILE A 88 -1.98 2.45 8.62
C ILE A 88 -3.19 2.41 9.55
N ARG A 89 -3.64 1.21 9.94
CA ARG A 89 -4.76 1.04 10.87
C ARG A 89 -4.49 1.73 12.22
N GLU A 90 -3.33 1.47 12.82
CA GLU A 90 -2.91 2.06 14.09
C GLU A 90 -2.91 3.59 14.03
N GLU A 91 -2.35 4.17 12.96
CA GLU A 91 -2.28 5.63 12.81
C GLU A 91 -3.65 6.27 12.48
N LEU A 92 -4.52 5.57 11.75
CA LEU A 92 -5.89 6.03 11.52
C LEU A 92 -6.71 6.00 12.80
N ASP A 93 -6.52 5.01 13.68
CA ASP A 93 -7.22 4.94 14.98
C ASP A 93 -6.89 6.14 15.88
N LYS A 94 -5.66 6.66 15.80
CA LYS A 94 -5.24 7.89 16.50
C LYS A 94 -5.96 9.14 15.99
N ILE A 95 -6.40 9.15 14.73
CA ILE A 95 -7.21 10.24 14.16
C ILE A 95 -8.68 10.02 14.53
N ARG A 96 -9.21 8.85 14.16
CA ARG A 96 -10.61 8.48 14.35
C ARG A 96 -10.82 6.97 14.14
N PRO A 97 -11.29 6.23 15.17
CA PRO A 97 -11.35 4.76 15.12
C PRO A 97 -12.44 4.19 14.20
N ASN A 98 -13.46 4.97 13.82
CA ASN A 98 -14.53 4.50 12.93
C ASN A 98 -14.22 4.72 11.42
N ILE A 99 -12.99 5.09 11.05
CA ILE A 99 -12.58 5.11 9.64
C ILE A 99 -12.52 3.67 9.11
N MET A 100 -13.29 3.36 8.08
CA MET A 100 -13.36 2.00 7.52
C MET A 100 -12.14 1.66 6.67
N MET A 101 -11.64 0.42 6.75
CA MET A 101 -10.59 -0.11 5.87
C MET A 101 -11.02 -1.46 5.30
N TYR A 102 -10.83 -1.66 4.00
CA TYR A 102 -10.99 -2.97 3.35
C TYR A 102 -10.18 -2.99 2.04
N GLY A 103 -9.99 -4.17 1.45
CA GLY A 103 -9.26 -4.27 0.19
C GLY A 103 -9.31 -5.64 -0.45
N GLU A 104 -8.67 -5.72 -1.61
CA GLU A 104 -8.60 -6.93 -2.44
C GLU A 104 -7.41 -7.82 -2.06
N GLY A 105 -7.60 -8.65 -1.03
CA GLY A 105 -6.54 -9.49 -0.45
C GLY A 105 -6.16 -10.71 -1.29
N TRP A 106 -6.11 -10.60 -2.62
CA TRP A 106 -5.78 -11.71 -3.51
C TRP A 106 -4.36 -12.22 -3.27
N THR A 107 -4.14 -13.53 -3.44
CA THR A 107 -2.77 -14.07 -3.47
C THR A 107 -2.18 -13.87 -4.85
N LEU A 108 -1.25 -12.92 -4.98
CA LEU A 108 -0.65 -12.50 -6.25
C LEU A 108 0.82 -12.89 -6.31
N ASN A 109 1.32 -13.20 -7.51
CA ASN A 109 2.68 -13.69 -7.71
C ASN A 109 3.70 -12.54 -7.81
N THR A 110 4.07 -11.97 -6.66
CA THR A 110 5.02 -10.85 -6.57
C THR A 110 6.38 -11.31 -6.00
N LYS A 111 7.48 -10.78 -6.53
CA LYS A 111 8.84 -11.09 -6.09
C LYS A 111 9.31 -10.12 -5.02
N LEU A 112 9.26 -10.53 -3.76
CA LEU A 112 9.65 -9.71 -2.60
C LEU A 112 11.15 -9.36 -2.59
N THR A 113 11.48 -8.19 -2.03
CA THR A 113 12.88 -7.71 -1.90
C THR A 113 13.55 -8.13 -0.60
N LYS A 114 12.78 -8.66 0.37
CA LYS A 114 13.24 -9.19 1.65
C LYS A 114 12.67 -10.59 1.88
N LYS A 115 13.39 -11.40 2.66
CA LYS A 115 12.86 -12.67 3.17
C LYS A 115 11.83 -12.39 4.27
N ASP A 116 10.94 -13.36 4.48
CA ASP A 116 10.00 -13.39 5.61
C ASP A 116 9.01 -12.21 5.67
N VAL A 117 8.69 -11.61 4.52
CA VAL A 117 7.62 -10.61 4.41
C VAL A 117 6.28 -11.31 4.22
N LEU A 118 5.35 -11.08 5.15
CA LEU A 118 3.96 -11.48 5.01
C LEU A 118 3.18 -10.41 4.25
N LEU A 119 2.51 -10.81 3.17
CA LEU A 119 1.62 -9.94 2.40
C LEU A 119 0.20 -9.94 2.98
N ALA A 120 -0.52 -8.83 2.85
CA ALA A 120 -1.87 -8.64 3.38
C ALA A 120 -2.94 -9.36 2.52
N THR A 121 -2.82 -10.70 2.41
CA THR A 121 -3.78 -11.55 1.69
C THR A 121 -4.95 -11.94 2.60
N GLN A 122 -6.03 -12.46 2.01
CA GLN A 122 -7.19 -13.01 2.73
C GLN A 122 -6.84 -14.11 3.74
N LYS A 123 -5.65 -14.74 3.65
CA LYS A 123 -5.21 -15.77 4.61
C LYS A 123 -4.46 -15.19 5.80
N ASN A 124 -3.96 -13.97 5.67
CA ASN A 124 -3.13 -13.31 6.67
C ASN A 124 -3.91 -12.19 7.37
N ILE A 125 -5.22 -12.37 7.58
CA ILE A 125 -6.09 -11.37 8.20
C ILE A 125 -5.70 -11.19 9.66
N ILE A 126 -5.62 -9.93 10.10
CA ILE A 126 -5.58 -9.48 11.50
C ILE A 126 -6.84 -8.66 11.75
#